data_AF-Q8EQ01-F1
#
_entry.id   AF-Q8EQ01-F1
#
_cell.length_a   1.000
_cell.length_b   1.000
_cell.length_c   1.000
_cell.angle_alpha   90.00
_cell.angle_beta   90.00
_cell.angle_gamma   90.00
#
_symmetry.space_group_name_H-M   'P 1'
#
loop_
_entity.id
_entity.type
_entity.pdbx_description
1 polymer ?
#
loop_
_entity_poly.entity_id
_entity_poly.type
_entity_poly.pdbx_seq_one_letter_code
_entity_poly.pdbx_strand_id
1 'polypeptide(L)' 'MASSEISDILENEDIIESASDFNDYLEDNDYAINVKPGTFELTSDMSHFDIAEVITSYN' A
#
# COMPACT_ATOMS: atom_id res chain seq x y z
N MET A 1 1.57 -11.81 1.24
CA MET A 1 2.08 -10.76 0.35
C MET A 1 2.95 -9.88 1.21
N ALA A 2 4.16 -9.56 0.77
CA ALA A 2 5.03 -8.65 1.52
C ALA A 2 4.58 -7.20 1.28
N SER A 3 4.83 -6.29 2.22
CA SER A 3 4.59 -4.84 2.05
C SER A 3 5.40 -4.27 0.88
N SER A 4 6.62 -4.77 0.69
CA SER A 4 7.47 -4.39 -0.45
C SER A 4 6.86 -4.83 -1.78
N GLU A 5 6.31 -6.05 -1.84
CA GLU A 5 5.68 -6.59 -3.05
C GLU A 5 4.44 -5.78 -3.46
N ILE A 6 3.58 -5.37 -2.51
CA ILE A 6 2.44 -4.51 -2.84
C ILE A 6 2.87 -3.09 -3.22
N SER A 7 3.93 -2.57 -2.60
CA SER A 7 4.47 -1.25 -2.95
C SER A 7 5.01 -1.22 -4.37
N ASP A 8 5.73 -2.25 -4.79
CA ASP A 8 6.20 -2.41 -6.17
C ASP A 8 5.03 -2.47 -7.16
N ILE A 9 3.95 -3.18 -6.83
CA ILE A 9 2.74 -3.26 -7.68
C ILE A 9 2.11 -1.87 -7.84
N LEU A 10 1.95 -1.13 -6.75
CA LEU A 10 1.30 0.19 -6.77
C LEU A 10 2.13 1.22 -7.55
N GLU A 11 3.46 1.17 -7.47
CA GLU A 11 4.35 2.03 -8.26
C GLU A 11 4.27 1.69 -9.75
N ASN A 12 4.31 0.39 -10.10
CA ASN A 12 4.22 -0.05 -11.48
C ASN A 12 2.88 0.28 -12.16
N GLU A 13 1.80 0.42 -11.37
CA GLU A 13 0.47 0.83 -11.83
C GLU A 13 0.24 2.35 -11.74
N ASP A 14 1.29 3.14 -11.49
CA ASP A 14 1.25 4.61 -11.35
C ASP A 14 0.28 5.11 -10.26
N ILE A 15 0.01 4.30 -9.23
CA ILE A 15 -0.85 4.66 -8.08
C ILE A 15 -0.05 5.42 -7.01
N ILE A 16 1.24 5.11 -6.86
CA ILE A 16 2.18 5.81 -5.96
C ILE A 16 3.45 6.19 -6.74
N GLU A 17 4.16 7.21 -6.27
CA GLU A 17 5.37 7.70 -6.94
C GLU A 17 6.64 6.91 -6.61
N SER A 18 6.72 6.32 -5.41
CA SER A 18 7.91 5.60 -4.92
C SER A 18 7.49 4.40 -4.10
N ALA A 19 7.82 3.20 -4.58
CA ALA A 19 7.60 1.95 -3.83
C ALA A 19 8.38 1.95 -2.50
N SER A 20 9.58 2.53 -2.49
CA SER A 20 10.39 2.64 -1.28
C SER A 20 9.71 3.51 -0.23
N ASP A 21 9.22 4.70 -0.62
CA ASP A 21 8.63 5.66 0.31
C ASP A 21 7.32 5.12 0.89
N PHE A 22 6.54 4.40 0.09
CA PHE A 22 5.32 3.77 0.58
C PHE A 22 5.60 2.56 1.47
N ASN A 23 6.59 1.72 1.15
CA ASN A 23 6.97 0.62 2.03
C ASN A 23 7.48 1.13 3.39
N ASP A 24 8.33 2.16 3.38
CA ASP A 24 8.81 2.81 4.62
C ASP A 24 7.62 3.36 5.43
N TYR A 25 6.65 3.99 4.77
CA TYR A 25 5.41 4.43 5.42
C TYR A 25 4.65 3.28 6.08
N LEU A 26 4.53 2.12 5.42
CA LEU A 26 3.86 0.95 5.98
C LEU A 26 4.62 0.35 7.17
N GLU A 27 5.95 0.36 7.14
CA GLU A 27 6.79 -0.13 8.25
C GLU A 27 6.74 0.81 9.45
N ASP A 28 6.92 2.13 9.23
CA ASP A 28 6.93 3.14 10.29
C ASP A 28 5.60 3.27 11.04
N ASN A 29 4.50 2.85 10.41
CA ASN A 29 3.15 2.93 10.97
C ASN A 29 2.56 1.55 11.33
N ASP A 30 3.39 0.49 11.42
CA ASP A 30 2.98 -0.88 11.79
C ASP A 30 1.90 -1.50 10.86
N TYR A 31 1.73 -0.98 9.64
CA TYR A 31 0.81 -1.51 8.64
C TYR A 31 1.37 -2.70 7.86
N ALA A 32 2.70 -2.80 7.73
CA ALA A 32 3.37 -3.79 6.89
C ALA A 32 2.94 -5.24 7.20
N ILE A 33 2.74 -5.57 8.48
CA ILE A 33 2.30 -6.92 8.93
C ILE A 33 0.81 -7.20 8.63
N ASN A 34 0.02 -6.16 8.36
CA ASN A 34 -1.43 -6.25 8.23
C ASN A 34 -1.92 -6.31 6.78
N VAL A 35 -1.03 -6.16 5.80
CA VAL A 35 -1.36 -6.22 4.36
C VAL A 35 -2.13 -7.51 4.03
N LYS A 36 -3.33 -7.36 3.46
CA LYS A 36 -4.21 -8.47 3.12
C LYS A 36 -4.09 -8.82 1.63
N PRO A 37 -4.07 -10.12 1.28
CA PRO A 37 -4.23 -10.51 -0.12
C PRO A 37 -5.66 -10.20 -0.58
N GLY A 38 -5.81 -9.61 -1.76
CA GLY A 38 -7.11 -9.27 -2.31
C GLY A 38 -7.03 -8.41 -3.57
N THR A 39 -8.19 -7.97 -4.05
CA THR A 39 -8.32 -6.97 -5.10
C THR A 39 -8.92 -5.71 -4.47
N PHE A 40 -8.31 -4.57 -4.77
CA PHE A 40 -8.69 -3.27 -4.22
C PHE A 40 -8.89 -2.28 -5.36
N GLU A 41 -9.82 -1.35 -5.18
CA GLU A 41 -9.96 -0.20 -6.06
C GLU A 41 -9.20 0.97 -5.43
N LEU A 42 -8.09 1.35 -6.05
CA LEU A 42 -7.20 2.42 -5.60
C LEU A 42 -7.01 3.42 -6.75
N THR A 43 -6.73 4.67 -6.39
CA THR A 43 -6.49 5.75 -7.37
C THR A 43 -5.27 6.54 -6.95
N SER A 44 -4.54 7.12 -7.90
CA SER A 44 -3.37 7.96 -7.62
C SER A 44 -3.66 9.26 -6.85
N ASP A 45 -4.93 9.64 -6.72
CA ASP A 45 -5.36 10.76 -5.85
C ASP A 45 -5.36 10.40 -4.36
N MET A 46 -5.23 9.11 -4.00
CA MET A 46 -5.24 8.65 -2.61
C MET A 46 -3.90 8.95 -1.92
N SER A 47 -3.96 9.32 -0.64
CA SER A 47 -2.75 9.44 0.17
C SER A 47 -2.20 8.08 0.58
N HIS A 48 -0.94 8.02 1.04
CA HIS A 48 -0.38 6.80 1.63
C HIS A 48 -1.24 6.26 2.77
N PHE A 49 -1.85 7.14 3.57
CA PHE A 49 -2.78 6.76 4.63
C PHE A 49 -4.02 6.06 4.06
N ASP A 50 -4.67 6.67 3.07
CA ASP A 50 -5.89 6.11 2.48
C ASP A 50 -5.63 4.73 1.85
N ILE A 51 -4.50 4.60 1.14
CA ILE A 51 -4.09 3.32 0.54
C ILE A 51 -3.82 2.28 1.63
N ALA A 52 -3.08 2.63 2.69
CA ALA A 52 -2.77 1.73 3.79
C ALA A 52 -4.03 1.23 4.50
N GLU A 53 -4.99 2.12 4.76
CA GLU A 53 -6.27 1.74 5.38
C GLU A 53 -7.05 0.75 4.49
N VAL A 54 -7.09 0.97 3.17
CA VAL A 54 -7.78 0.08 2.22
C VAL A 54 -7.14 -1.32 2.18
N ILE A 55 -5.82 -1.41 2.12
CA ILE A 55 -5.12 -2.71 1.96
C ILE A 55 -4.91 -3.48 3.27
N THR A 56 -5.18 -2.85 4.42
CA THR A 56 -5.03 -3.48 5.76
C THR A 56 -6.36 -3.71 6.50
N SER A 57 -7.43 -3.03 6.11
CA SER A 57 -8.76 -3.19 6.74
C SER A 57 -9.54 -4.41 6.24
N TYR A 58 -10.35 -5.01 7.12
CA TYR A 58 -11.33 -6.02 6.73
C TYR A 58 -12.58 -5.31 6.17
N ASN A 59 -12.91 -5.57 4.90
CA ASN A 59 -14.27 -5.37 4.37
C ASN A 59 -15.21 -6.48 4.84
#